data_AF-A0A9D7CC75-F1
#
_entry.id   AF-A0A9D7CC75-F1
#
_cell.length_a   1.000
_cell.length_b   1.000
_cell.length_c   1.000
_cell.angle_alpha   90.00
_cell.angle_beta   90.00
_cell.angle_gamma   90.00
#
_symmetry.space_group_name_H-M   'P 1'
#
loop_
_entity.id
_entity.type
_entity.pdbx_description
1 polymer ?
#
loop_
_entity_poly.entity_id
_entity_poly.type
_entity_poly.pdbx_seq_one_letter_code
_entity_poly.pdbx_strand_id
1 'polypeptide(L)' 'MSGRFVDIPTMAPTVHARELERLRAMTPAEKLRVSDALWREARTITRAAVAQRNPTWQPDQIERETRRIMSGGRA' A
#
# COMPACT_ATOMS: atom_id res chain seq x y z
N MET A 1 -22.11 21.46 5.08
CA MET A 1 -20.82 21.31 5.77
C MET A 1 -19.76 20.99 4.73
N SER A 2 -18.96 21.98 4.34
CA SER A 2 -17.90 21.84 3.33
C SER A 2 -16.59 21.48 4.03
N GLY A 3 -16.07 20.28 3.76
CA GLY A 3 -14.77 19.84 4.25
C GLY A 3 -13.67 20.57 3.49
N ARG A 4 -13.01 21.53 4.14
CA ARG A 4 -11.75 22.11 3.66
C ARG A 4 -10.75 20.98 3.45
N PHE A 5 -10.44 20.66 2.20
CA PHE A 5 -9.13 20.09 1.88
C PHE A 5 -8.11 21.08 2.41
N VAL A 6 -7.26 20.62 3.33
CA VAL A 6 -6.11 21.41 3.78
C VAL A 6 -5.25 21.63 2.55
N ASP A 7 -5.10 22.88 2.12
CA ASP A 7 -4.08 23.25 1.13
C ASP A 7 -2.73 22.93 1.75
N ILE A 8 -2.19 21.75 1.42
CA ILE A 8 -0.82 21.40 1.76
C ILE A 8 0.07 22.24 0.84
N PRO A 9 0.87 23.18 1.36
CA PRO A 9 1.75 23.96 0.52
C PRO A 9 2.67 23.03 -0.28
N THR A 10 2.76 23.27 -1.58
CA THR A 10 3.59 22.56 -2.57
C THR A 10 5.08 22.70 -2.26
N MET A 11 5.55 22.11 -1.16
CA MET A 11 6.97 21.91 -0.83
C MET A 11 7.46 20.50 -1.24
N ALA A 12 6.72 19.79 -2.09
CA ALA A 12 7.02 18.42 -2.49
C ALA A 12 7.82 18.19 -3.79
N PRO A 13 8.84 18.98 -4.20
CA PRO A 13 9.79 18.52 -5.22
C PRO A 13 10.99 17.71 -4.66
N THR A 14 11.27 17.74 -3.35
CA THR A 14 12.56 17.24 -2.82
C THR A 14 12.55 15.80 -2.32
N VAL A 15 11.50 15.37 -1.63
CA VAL A 15 11.40 13.98 -1.10
C VAL A 15 11.38 12.97 -2.25
N HIS A 16 10.55 13.22 -3.26
CA HIS A 16 10.42 12.34 -4.43
C HIS A 16 11.69 12.24 -5.28
N ALA A 17 12.48 13.32 -5.38
CA ALA A 17 13.73 13.30 -6.14
C ALA A 17 14.78 12.37 -5.50
N ARG A 18 14.94 12.43 -4.17
CA ARG A 18 15.89 11.59 -3.42
C ARG A 18 15.48 10.13 -3.37
N GLU A 19 14.18 9.85 -3.27
CA GLU A 19 13.64 8.48 -3.34
C GLU A 19 13.88 7.86 -4.72
N LEU A 20 13.66 8.65 -5.78
CA LEU A 20 13.87 8.21 -7.16
C LEU A 20 15.36 7.94 -7.44
N GLU A 21 16.25 8.78 -6.94
CA GLU A 21 17.70 8.56 -7.05
C GLU A 21 18.13 7.25 -6.38
N ARG A 22 17.63 6.98 -5.16
CA ARG A 22 17.88 5.72 -4.46
C ARG A 22 17.33 4.52 -5.22
N LEU A 23 16.10 4.59 -5.73
CA LEU A 23 15.51 3.53 -6.54
C LEU A 23 16.29 3.28 -7.83
N ARG A 24 16.85 4.32 -8.46
CA ARG A 24 17.71 4.20 -9.65
C ARG A 24 19.04 3.54 -9.32
N ALA A 25 19.60 3.83 -8.15
CA ALA A 25 20.87 3.25 -7.70
C ALA A 25 20.76 1.78 -7.24
N MET A 26 19.56 1.27 -6.94
CA MET A 26 19.36 -0.11 -6.52
C MET A 26 19.66 -1.12 -7.64
N THR A 27 20.36 -2.18 -7.27
CA THR A 27 20.48 -3.40 -8.07
C THR A 27 19.11 -4.09 -8.26
N PRO A 28 18.96 -4.97 -9.26
CA PRO A 28 17.73 -5.76 -9.43
C PRO A 28 17.36 -6.58 -8.17
N ALA A 29 18.34 -7.16 -7.49
CA ALA A 29 18.10 -7.95 -6.28
C ALA A 29 17.58 -7.10 -5.11
N GLU A 30 18.06 -5.87 -4.98
CA GLU A 30 17.56 -4.92 -3.98
C GLU A 30 16.14 -4.47 -4.30
N LYS A 31 15.84 -4.18 -5.57
CA LYS A 31 14.48 -3.85 -6.00
C LYS A 31 13.50 -4.97 -5.66
N LEU A 32 13.86 -6.22 -5.96
CA LEU A 32 13.02 -7.38 -5.62
C LEU A 32 12.79 -7.49 -4.10
N ARG A 33 13.84 -7.31 -3.29
CA ARG A 33 13.71 -7.33 -1.82
C ARG A 33 12.77 -6.24 -1.31
N VAL A 34 12.90 -5.02 -1.83
CA VAL A 34 12.04 -3.89 -1.46
C VAL A 34 10.60 -4.15 -1.91
N SER A 35 10.39 -4.62 -3.14
CA SER A 35 9.05 -4.95 -3.65
C SER A 35 8.37 -6.06 -2.85
N ASP A 36 9.09 -7.11 -2.44
CA ASP A 36 8.54 -8.18 -1.59
C ASP A 36 8.13 -7.63 -0.22
N ALA A 37 8.98 -6.82 0.41
CA ALA A 37 8.67 -6.19 1.69
C ALA A 37 7.43 -5.28 1.59
N LEU A 38 7.36 -4.44 0.55
CA LEU A 38 6.20 -3.57 0.31
C LEU A 38 4.93 -4.37 0.04
N TRP A 39 5.02 -5.49 -0.69
CA TRP A 39 3.87 -6.35 -0.96
C TRP A 39 3.32 -6.99 0.32
N ARG A 40 4.20 -7.48 1.20
CA ARG A 40 3.82 -8.05 2.51
C ARG A 40 3.17 -7.00 3.40
N GLU A 41 3.73 -5.80 3.45
CA GLU A 41 3.18 -4.69 4.23
C GLU A 41 1.80 -4.28 3.73
N ALA A 42 1.66 -4.09 2.40
CA ALA A 42 0.38 -3.79 1.77
C ALA A 42 -0.68 -4.86 2.06
N ARG A 43 -0.30 -6.14 2.04
CA ARG A 43 -1.19 -7.25 2.41
C ARG A 43 -1.65 -7.16 3.86
N THR A 44 -0.74 -6.88 4.80
CA THR A 44 -1.06 -6.74 6.23
C THR A 44 -2.04 -5.59 6.46
N ILE A 45 -1.76 -4.42 5.88
CA ILE A 45 -2.62 -3.24 5.98
C ILE A 45 -4.00 -3.53 5.37
N THR A 46 -4.04 -4.14 4.18
CA THR A 46 -5.30 -4.49 3.50
C THR A 46 -6.13 -5.45 4.33
N ARG A 47 -5.51 -6.50 4.88
CA ARG A 47 -6.20 -7.46 5.76
C ARG A 47 -6.80 -6.78 6.98
N ALA A 48 -6.04 -5.90 7.64
CA ALA A 48 -6.51 -5.15 8.79
C ALA A 48 -7.70 -4.24 8.42
N ALA A 49 -7.63 -3.55 7.28
CA ALA A 49 -8.72 -2.72 6.78
C ALA A 49 -9.98 -3.53 6.45
N VAL A 50 -9.84 -4.71 5.83
CA VAL A 50 -10.97 -5.62 5.55
C VAL A 50 -11.63 -6.09 6.84
N ALA A 51 -10.83 -6.53 7.83
CA ALA A 51 -11.34 -6.97 9.12
C ALA A 51 -12.06 -5.85 9.88
N GLN A 52 -11.48 -4.64 9.89
CA GLN A 52 -12.09 -3.47 10.54
C GLN A 52 -13.44 -3.10 9.91
N ARG A 53 -13.54 -3.18 8.57
CA ARG A 53 -14.78 -2.85 7.84
C ARG A 53 -15.85 -3.95 7.92
N ASN A 54 -15.45 -5.19 8.22
CA ASN A 54 -16.32 -6.36 8.25
C ASN A 54 -16.13 -7.15 9.56
N PRO A 55 -16.52 -6.61 10.72
CA PRO A 55 -16.20 -7.20 12.02
C PRO A 55 -16.86 -8.56 12.28
N THR A 56 -17.89 -8.93 11.53
CA THR A 56 -18.60 -10.21 11.65
C THR A 56 -18.07 -11.29 10.70
N TRP A 57 -17.14 -10.94 9.81
CA TRP A 57 -16.61 -11.90 8.84
C TRP A 57 -15.65 -12.87 9.51
N GLN A 58 -15.75 -14.12 9.06
CA GLN A 58 -14.83 -15.17 9.47
C GLN A 58 -13.45 -14.97 8.82
N PRO A 59 -12.37 -15.52 9.42
CA PRO A 59 -11.01 -15.36 8.91
C PRO A 59 -10.85 -15.70 7.42
N ASP A 60 -11.53 -16.74 6.93
CA ASP A 60 -11.46 -17.16 5.53
C ASP A 60 -12.10 -16.15 4.57
N GLN A 61 -13.16 -15.46 5.00
CA GLN A 61 -13.80 -14.41 4.21
C GLN A 61 -12.88 -13.20 4.09
N ILE A 62 -12.23 -12.82 5.19
CA ILE A 62 -11.24 -11.74 5.23
C ILE A 62 -10.06 -12.07 4.31
N GLU A 63 -9.54 -13.30 4.35
CA GLU A 63 -8.42 -13.74 3.52
C GLU A 63 -8.77 -13.75 2.03
N ARG A 64 -9.95 -14.27 1.65
CA ARG A 64 -10.43 -14.25 0.26
C ARG A 64 -10.54 -12.82 -0.28
N GLU A 65 -11.13 -11.92 0.49
CA GLU A 65 -11.30 -10.53 0.08
C GLU A 65 -9.96 -9.77 0.01
N THR A 66 -9.08 -10.00 0.98
CA THR A 66 -7.71 -9.45 0.96
C THR A 66 -7.00 -9.86 -0.34
N ARG A 67 -7.08 -11.14 -0.73
CA ARG A 67 -6.50 -11.64 -1.98
C ARG A 67 -7.13 -10.99 -3.21
N ARG A 68 -8.47 -10.87 -3.24
CA ARG A 68 -9.19 -10.21 -4.33
C ARG A 68 -8.71 -8.78 -4.54
N ILE A 69 -8.59 -8.01 -3.46
CA ILE A 69 -8.08 -6.62 -3.50
C ILE A 69 -6.63 -6.58 -3.98
N MET A 70 -5.75 -7.39 -3.38
CA MET A 70 -4.31 -7.41 -3.72
C MET A 70 -4.03 -7.83 -5.17
N SER A 71 -4.91 -8.62 -5.79
CA SER A 71 -4.81 -9.02 -7.20
C SER A 71 -5.33 -7.98 -8.20
N GLY A 72 -5.98 -6.92 -7.72
CA GLY A 72 -6.70 -5.95 -8.55
C GLY A 72 -8.01 -6.52 -9.13
N GLY A 73 -8.64 -7.48 -8.45
CA GLY A 73 -9.90 -8.11 -8.89
C GLY A 73 -9.73 -9.20 -9.96
N ARG A 74 -8.51 -9.69 -10.21
CA ARG A 74 -8.22 -10.80 -11.15
C ARG A 74 -8.17 -12.18 -10.47
N ALA A 75 -8.67 -12.27 -9.23
CA ALA A 75 -8.68 -13.49 -8.42
C ALA A 75 -9.87 -14.40 -8.75
#